data_AF-W8CA41-F1
#
_entry.id   AF-W8CA41-F1
#
_cell.length_a   1.000
_cell.length_b   1.000
_cell.length_c   1.000
_cell.angle_alpha   90.00
_cell.angle_beta   90.00
_cell.angle_gamma   90.00
#
_symmetry.space_group_name_H-M   'P 1'
#
loop_
_entity.id
_entity.type
_entity.pdbx_description
1 polymer ?
#
loop_
_entity_poly.entity_id
_entity_poly.type
_entity_poly.pdbx_seq_one_letter_code
_entity_poly.pdbx_strand_id
1 'polypeptide(L)'
;MKLPLEAYILILTFNCVYLAKCKRESRIADYYNTEEVFNDYDDSIYPEDEEDFDHIDLPEDCKILQYYVLRRKCNDLYPEDVAENYRDPFVSAHDQYAVFHFTDDGVENYFLTFHHSALFHCDEIEVRGVVNFVCTNASGTQHHIKMRSGYMQCLSYKSDMVDELLAACSSDMNKSSNFTALHYANVLSSLRSDCNVHAMIHRWLLLGLAALVISFEY
;
A
#
# COMPACT_ATOMS: atom_id res chain seq x y z
N MET A 1 1.99 28.73 -40.70
CA MET A 1 0.82 28.94 -39.82
C MET A 1 1.31 28.95 -38.37
N LYS A 2 1.20 30.08 -37.64
CA LYS A 2 1.73 30.18 -36.26
C LYS A 2 0.76 29.49 -35.29
N LEU A 3 1.24 28.55 -34.48
CA LEU A 3 0.43 28.05 -33.36
C LEU A 3 0.12 29.23 -32.41
N PRO A 4 -1.14 29.38 -31.96
CA PRO A 4 -1.49 30.42 -31.01
C PRO A 4 -0.78 30.15 -29.68
N LEU A 5 -0.23 31.22 -29.09
CA LEU A 5 0.51 31.21 -27.82
C LEU A 5 -0.25 30.46 -26.70
N GLU A 6 -1.58 30.48 -26.76
CA GLU A 6 -2.49 29.82 -25.82
C GLU A 6 -2.33 28.29 -25.79
N ALA A 7 -2.05 27.66 -26.93
CA ALA A 7 -1.83 26.21 -26.99
C ALA A 7 -0.52 25.81 -26.28
N TYR A 8 0.50 26.67 -26.32
CA TYR A 8 1.78 26.44 -25.66
C TYR A 8 1.65 26.52 -24.14
N ILE A 9 0.83 27.45 -23.65
CA ILE A 9 0.57 27.64 -22.21
C ILE A 9 -0.18 26.43 -21.64
N LEU A 10 -1.20 25.92 -22.34
CA LEU A 10 -1.94 24.73 -21.90
C LEU A 10 -1.06 23.49 -21.79
N ILE A 11 -0.16 23.26 -22.75
CA ILE A 11 0.76 22.12 -22.73
C ILE A 11 1.73 22.23 -21.55
N LEU A 12 2.25 23.42 -21.26
CA LEU A 12 3.15 23.63 -20.11
C LEU A 12 2.43 23.42 -18.77
N THR A 13 1.19 23.90 -18.63
CA THR A 13 0.43 23.76 -17.38
C THR A 13 0.05 22.31 -17.09
N PHE A 14 -0.34 21.53 -18.11
CA PHE A 14 -0.66 20.12 -17.94
C PHE A 14 0.58 19.32 -17.50
N ASN A 15 1.74 19.59 -18.10
CA ASN A 15 3.00 18.95 -17.71
C ASN A 15 3.40 19.32 -16.28
N CYS A 16 3.25 20.57 -15.85
CA CYS A 16 3.60 21.00 -14.49
C CYS A 16 2.72 20.36 -13.41
N VAL A 17 1.41 20.25 -13.64
CA VAL A 17 0.48 19.62 -12.67
C VAL A 17 0.76 18.12 -12.55
N TYR A 18 1.04 17.45 -13.68
CA TYR A 18 1.38 16.02 -13.67
C TYR A 18 2.73 15.73 -13.01
N LEU A 19 3.75 16.57 -13.28
CA LEU A 19 5.06 16.50 -12.61
C LEU A 19 4.94 16.74 -11.10
N ALA A 20 4.06 17.66 -10.66
CA ALA A 20 3.82 17.89 -9.25
C ALA A 20 3.15 16.69 -8.56
N LYS A 21 2.25 15.98 -9.25
CA LYS A 21 1.60 14.76 -8.75
C LYS A 21 2.61 13.61 -8.63
N CYS A 22 3.44 13.40 -9.65
CA CYS A 22 4.52 12.42 -9.62
C CYS A 22 5.57 12.71 -8.52
N LYS A 23 5.88 13.99 -8.27
CA LYS A 23 6.79 14.41 -7.18
C LYS A 23 6.22 14.20 -5.77
N ARG A 24 4.89 14.09 -5.62
CA ARG A 24 4.25 13.78 -4.35
C ARG A 24 4.36 12.28 -4.03
N GLU A 25 4.19 11.43 -5.04
CA GLU A 25 4.32 9.97 -4.94
C GLU A 25 5.78 9.54 -4.70
N SER A 26 6.74 10.20 -5.36
CA SER A 26 8.18 9.98 -5.10
C SER A 26 8.62 10.30 -3.67
N ARG A 27 7.99 11.28 -3.00
CA ARG A 27 8.34 11.62 -1.60
C ARG A 27 7.86 10.57 -0.59
N ILE A 28 6.82 9.81 -0.94
CA ILE A 28 6.40 8.66 -0.13
C ILE A 28 7.44 7.55 -0.27
N ALA A 29 7.97 7.31 -1.48
CA ALA A 29 9.04 6.33 -1.71
C ALA A 29 10.36 6.70 -1.01
N ASP A 30 10.75 7.99 -1.03
CA ASP A 30 12.00 8.44 -0.38
C ASP A 30 11.96 8.32 1.16
N TYR A 31 10.78 8.33 1.79
CA TYR A 31 10.64 8.09 3.23
C TYR A 31 11.01 6.65 3.63
N TYR A 32 10.91 5.69 2.70
CA TYR A 32 11.22 4.28 2.92
C TYR A 32 12.62 3.85 2.45
N ASN A 33 13.41 4.78 1.91
CA ASN A 33 14.68 4.47 1.25
C ASN A 33 15.90 4.69 2.16
N THR A 34 15.83 4.21 3.40
CA THR A 34 17.03 3.95 4.23
C THR A 34 17.46 2.51 4.00
N GLU A 35 17.80 2.16 2.75
CA GLU A 35 18.46 0.88 2.45
C GLU A 35 19.92 0.98 2.91
N GLU A 36 20.22 0.47 4.10
CA GLU A 36 21.55 -0.11 4.30
C GLU A 36 21.60 -1.43 3.51
N VAL A 37 22.41 -1.41 2.47
CA VAL A 37 22.75 -2.57 1.64
C VAL A 37 23.50 -3.58 2.50
N PHE A 38 22.81 -4.57 3.04
CA PHE A 38 23.45 -5.77 3.60
C PHE A 38 23.38 -6.91 2.58
N ASN A 39 24.50 -7.10 1.89
CA ASN A 39 24.80 -8.30 1.12
C ASN A 39 25.55 -9.31 1.98
N ASP A 40 25.23 -10.56 1.69
CA ASP A 40 26.03 -11.77 1.81
C ASP A 40 26.04 -12.54 3.15
N TYR A 41 25.96 -13.85 2.99
CA TYR A 41 25.94 -14.88 4.01
C TYR A 41 27.14 -14.77 4.97
N ASP A 42 26.87 -14.80 6.28
CA ASP A 42 27.83 -15.31 7.26
C ASP A 42 27.10 -16.16 8.31
N ASP A 43 27.49 -17.44 8.36
CA ASP A 43 27.03 -18.46 9.31
C ASP A 43 27.90 -18.37 10.56
N SER A 44 27.71 -17.32 11.35
CA SER A 44 28.42 -17.11 12.61
C SER A 44 27.44 -17.05 13.77
N ILE A 45 27.53 -18.08 14.60
CA ILE A 45 26.90 -18.18 15.93
C ILE A 45 27.41 -17.00 16.78
N TYR A 46 26.53 -16.04 17.08
CA TYR A 46 26.77 -14.97 18.03
C TYR A 46 25.77 -15.03 19.22
N PRO A 47 26.21 -14.62 20.43
CA PRO A 47 25.47 -14.78 21.67
C PRO A 47 24.25 -13.86 21.77
N GLU A 48 23.30 -14.28 22.62
CA GLU A 48 21.99 -13.68 22.92
C GLU A 48 22.11 -12.26 23.54
N ASP A 49 22.56 -11.29 22.76
CA ASP A 49 22.63 -9.89 23.16
C ASP A 49 21.76 -9.07 22.19
N GLU A 50 20.51 -8.80 22.60
CA GLU A 50 19.56 -7.81 22.05
C GLU A 50 19.91 -7.23 20.66
N GLU A 51 19.58 -7.95 19.59
CA GLU A 51 19.51 -7.34 18.26
C GLU A 51 18.48 -6.21 18.32
N ASP A 52 18.94 -4.99 18.06
CA ASP A 52 18.17 -3.77 17.87
C ASP A 52 17.11 -4.04 16.79
N PHE A 53 15.95 -4.51 17.23
CA PHE A 53 14.83 -4.78 16.36
C PHE A 53 14.45 -3.43 15.76
N ASP A 54 14.60 -3.30 14.45
CA ASP A 54 14.12 -2.13 13.70
C ASP A 54 12.61 -1.97 13.96
N HIS A 55 12.28 -1.22 15.00
CA HIS A 55 10.94 -1.02 15.50
C HIS A 55 10.31 0.06 14.63
N ILE A 56 9.73 -0.36 13.52
CA ILE A 56 8.88 0.53 12.73
C ILE A 56 7.59 0.77 13.53
N ASP A 57 7.60 1.87 14.27
CA ASP A 57 6.49 2.35 15.06
C ASP A 57 5.23 2.55 14.21
N LEU A 58 4.07 2.36 14.84
CA LEU A 58 2.80 2.63 14.18
C LEU A 58 2.63 4.13 13.91
N PRO A 59 2.02 4.50 12.76
CA PRO A 59 1.53 5.86 12.55
C PRO A 59 0.63 6.30 13.71
N GLU A 60 0.59 7.61 14.01
CA GLU A 60 -0.19 8.16 15.12
C GLU A 60 -1.66 7.69 15.07
N ASP A 61 -2.27 7.76 13.89
CA ASP A 61 -3.66 7.36 13.64
C ASP A 61 -3.90 5.85 13.83
N CYS A 62 -2.84 5.04 13.86
CA CYS A 62 -2.89 3.60 14.02
C CYS A 62 -2.58 3.11 15.43
N LYS A 63 -2.16 3.99 16.36
CA LYS A 63 -1.76 3.59 17.72
C LYS A 63 -2.86 2.87 18.49
N ILE A 64 -4.13 3.14 18.16
CA ILE A 64 -5.27 2.44 18.75
C ILE A 64 -5.16 0.92 18.62
N LEU A 65 -4.53 0.41 17.56
CA LEU A 65 -4.38 -1.04 17.31
C LEU A 65 -3.58 -1.77 18.41
N GLN A 66 -2.70 -1.09 19.13
CA GLN A 66 -1.85 -1.71 20.16
C GLN A 66 -2.63 -2.18 21.39
N TYR A 67 -3.87 -1.73 21.54
CA TYR A 67 -4.71 -2.02 22.70
C TYR A 67 -5.73 -3.13 22.46
N TYR A 68 -5.80 -3.69 21.25
CA TYR A 68 -6.82 -4.68 20.89
C TYR A 68 -6.21 -5.97 20.36
N VAL A 69 -6.86 -7.07 20.71
CA VAL A 69 -6.74 -8.34 20.00
C VAL A 69 -7.74 -8.31 18.84
N LEU A 70 -7.26 -8.59 17.64
CA LEU A 70 -8.06 -8.58 16.43
C LEU A 70 -8.30 -10.02 15.99
N ARG A 71 -9.54 -10.40 15.74
CA ARG A 71 -9.91 -11.75 15.30
C ARG A 71 -10.15 -11.80 13.81
N ARG A 72 -9.56 -12.76 13.12
CA ARG A 72 -9.76 -12.99 11.69
C ARG A 72 -11.21 -13.33 11.41
N LYS A 73 -11.80 -12.68 10.41
CA LYS A 73 -13.16 -12.95 9.93
C LYS A 73 -13.16 -13.76 8.65
N CYS A 74 -12.26 -13.43 7.73
CA CYS A 74 -12.18 -14.06 6.42
C CYS A 74 -10.83 -13.73 5.75
N ASN A 75 -10.55 -14.48 4.69
CA ASN A 75 -9.51 -14.24 3.71
C ASN A 75 -10.12 -14.43 2.33
N ASP A 76 -9.77 -13.56 1.39
CA ASP A 76 -10.30 -13.60 0.04
C ASP A 76 -9.31 -12.99 -0.97
N LEU A 77 -9.72 -12.96 -2.23
CA LEU A 77 -9.00 -12.34 -3.33
C LEU A 77 -9.57 -10.95 -3.60
N TYR A 78 -8.67 -9.97 -3.78
CA TYR A 78 -9.03 -8.59 -4.07
C TYR A 78 -9.86 -8.51 -5.37
N PRO A 79 -11.13 -8.08 -5.33
CA PRO A 79 -12.02 -8.15 -6.49
C PRO A 79 -11.55 -7.29 -7.68
N GLU A 80 -11.83 -7.74 -8.90
CA GLU A 80 -11.47 -7.03 -10.14
C GLU A 80 -12.15 -5.66 -10.22
N ASP A 81 -13.43 -5.58 -9.89
CA ASP A 81 -14.22 -4.35 -9.91
C ASP A 81 -13.71 -3.32 -8.90
N VAL A 82 -13.35 -3.74 -7.69
CA VAL A 82 -12.70 -2.88 -6.70
C VAL A 82 -11.36 -2.35 -7.23
N ALA A 83 -10.54 -3.19 -7.85
CA ALA A 83 -9.27 -2.77 -8.44
C ALA A 83 -9.44 -1.73 -9.56
N GLU A 84 -10.42 -1.92 -10.44
CA GLU A 84 -10.71 -0.99 -11.53
C GLU A 84 -11.25 0.36 -11.04
N ASN A 85 -12.13 0.32 -10.03
CA ASN A 85 -12.82 1.49 -9.49
C ASN A 85 -11.89 2.37 -8.64
N TYR A 86 -11.13 1.77 -7.73
CA TYR A 86 -10.36 2.51 -6.72
C TYR A 86 -8.89 2.67 -7.07
N ARG A 87 -8.32 1.78 -7.90
CA ARG A 87 -6.94 1.86 -8.39
C ARG A 87 -5.92 2.05 -7.26
N ASP A 88 -6.04 1.25 -6.22
CA ASP A 88 -5.07 1.22 -5.12
C ASP A 88 -3.68 0.92 -5.71
N PRO A 89 -2.67 1.81 -5.51
CA PRO A 89 -1.35 1.60 -6.10
C PRO A 89 -0.57 0.46 -5.46
N PHE A 90 -1.00 -0.04 -4.31
CA PHE A 90 -0.32 -1.09 -3.57
C PHE A 90 -0.87 -2.49 -3.87
N VAL A 91 -2.10 -2.63 -4.39
CA VAL A 91 -2.79 -3.92 -4.51
C VAL A 91 -3.36 -4.11 -5.91
N SER A 92 -3.18 -5.31 -6.46
CA SER A 92 -3.73 -5.70 -7.76
C SER A 92 -4.94 -6.62 -7.60
N ALA A 93 -5.76 -6.69 -8.64
CA ALA A 93 -6.83 -7.69 -8.71
C ALA A 93 -6.28 -9.10 -8.47
N HIS A 94 -7.00 -9.90 -7.71
CA HIS A 94 -6.64 -11.24 -7.25
C HIS A 94 -5.50 -11.33 -6.25
N ASP A 95 -4.96 -10.22 -5.76
CA ASP A 95 -4.07 -10.27 -4.60
C ASP A 95 -4.83 -10.75 -3.38
N GLN A 96 -4.19 -11.57 -2.55
CA GLN A 96 -4.80 -12.05 -1.32
C GLN A 96 -4.93 -10.92 -0.31
N TYR A 97 -6.09 -10.85 0.35
CA TYR A 97 -6.31 -10.02 1.52
C TYR A 97 -7.00 -10.79 2.64
N ALA A 98 -6.83 -10.33 3.87
CA ALA A 98 -7.51 -10.87 5.04
C ALA A 98 -8.10 -9.74 5.89
N VAL A 99 -9.27 -10.00 6.47
CA VAL A 99 -10.00 -9.07 7.33
C VAL A 99 -9.95 -9.57 8.77
N PHE A 100 -9.55 -8.69 9.67
CA PHE A 100 -9.60 -8.87 11.10
C PHE A 100 -10.55 -7.83 11.71
N HIS A 101 -11.29 -8.24 12.72
CA HIS A 101 -12.28 -7.41 13.42
C HIS A 101 -11.85 -7.22 14.88
N PHE A 102 -12.16 -6.05 15.43
CA PHE A 102 -11.83 -5.71 16.81
C PHE A 102 -12.72 -6.52 17.75
N THR A 103 -12.14 -7.12 18.78
CA THR A 103 -12.88 -7.97 19.73
C THR A 103 -13.75 -7.18 20.74
N ASP A 104 -13.96 -5.87 20.54
CA ASP A 104 -14.78 -5.03 21.41
C ASP A 104 -16.25 -4.97 20.93
N ASP A 105 -17.17 -5.20 21.86
CA ASP A 105 -18.60 -5.37 21.58
C ASP A 105 -19.24 -4.05 21.13
N GLY A 106 -19.64 -3.98 19.86
CA GLY A 106 -20.53 -2.95 19.34
C GLY A 106 -19.91 -1.87 18.46
N VAL A 107 -18.61 -1.98 18.12
CA VAL A 107 -17.97 -1.06 17.17
C VAL A 107 -17.49 -1.81 15.92
N GLU A 108 -17.91 -1.29 14.76
CA GLU A 108 -17.54 -1.80 13.44
C GLU A 108 -16.17 -1.23 13.06
N ASN A 109 -15.10 -1.82 13.61
CA ASN A 109 -13.72 -1.46 13.33
C ASN A 109 -12.98 -2.65 12.72
N TYR A 110 -12.15 -2.41 11.72
CA TYR A 110 -11.53 -3.47 10.93
C TYR A 110 -10.04 -3.22 10.69
N PHE A 111 -9.30 -4.31 10.52
CA PHE A 111 -7.93 -4.32 10.06
C PHE A 111 -7.86 -5.22 8.83
N LEU A 112 -7.46 -4.65 7.70
CA LEU A 112 -7.27 -5.36 6.44
C LEU A 112 -5.78 -5.49 6.21
N THR A 113 -5.31 -6.71 5.95
CA THR A 113 -3.96 -6.94 5.46
C THR A 113 -3.98 -7.45 4.04
N PHE A 114 -3.14 -6.87 3.19
CA PHE A 114 -2.97 -7.23 1.79
C PHE A 114 -1.61 -7.90 1.57
N HIS A 115 -1.53 -8.63 0.46
CA HIS A 115 -0.44 -9.53 0.08
C HIS A 115 -0.28 -10.70 1.05
N HIS A 116 -0.11 -11.89 0.48
CA HIS A 116 0.03 -13.10 1.27
C HIS A 116 1.19 -12.97 2.28
N SER A 117 0.88 -13.21 3.54
CA SER A 117 1.85 -13.16 4.64
C SER A 117 1.50 -14.17 5.73
N ALA A 118 2.37 -14.33 6.71
CA ALA A 118 2.14 -15.22 7.84
C ALA A 118 0.86 -14.87 8.64
N LEU A 119 0.35 -13.64 8.55
CA LEU A 119 -0.90 -13.24 9.20
C LEU A 119 -2.12 -14.02 8.70
N PHE A 120 -2.08 -14.56 7.48
CA PHE A 120 -3.20 -15.31 6.89
C PHE A 120 -3.45 -16.64 7.59
N HIS A 121 -2.51 -17.10 8.42
CA HIS A 121 -2.61 -18.31 9.22
C HIS A 121 -2.96 -18.04 10.69
N CYS A 122 -3.12 -16.78 11.07
CA CYS A 122 -3.50 -16.37 12.42
C CYS A 122 -5.01 -16.36 12.60
N ASP A 123 -5.50 -16.86 13.72
CA ASP A 123 -6.90 -16.68 14.09
C ASP A 123 -7.10 -15.37 14.84
N GLU A 124 -6.12 -14.97 15.62
CA GLU A 124 -6.08 -13.67 16.29
C GLU A 124 -4.70 -13.04 16.15
N ILE A 125 -4.67 -11.71 16.08
CA ILE A 125 -3.43 -10.93 16.00
C ILE A 125 -3.44 -9.80 17.02
N GLU A 126 -2.26 -9.46 17.51
CA GLU A 126 -1.99 -8.23 18.25
C GLU A 126 -0.94 -7.44 17.46
N VAL A 127 -1.26 -6.17 17.18
CA VAL A 127 -0.37 -5.30 16.39
C VAL A 127 0.65 -4.65 17.33
N ARG A 128 1.93 -4.96 17.13
CA ARG A 128 3.05 -4.40 17.93
C ARG A 128 3.82 -3.30 17.20
N GLY A 129 3.78 -3.31 15.87
CA GLY A 129 4.37 -2.31 14.99
C GLY A 129 3.87 -2.49 13.57
N VAL A 130 4.38 -1.73 12.61
CA VAL A 130 3.97 -1.86 11.20
C VAL A 130 4.31 -3.25 10.65
N VAL A 131 5.46 -3.79 11.04
CA VAL A 131 5.97 -5.10 10.58
C VAL A 131 6.04 -6.15 11.69
N ASN A 132 5.55 -5.82 12.90
CA ASN A 132 5.70 -6.65 14.09
C ASN A 132 4.32 -7.01 14.66
N PHE A 133 4.04 -8.31 14.76
CA PHE A 133 2.75 -8.83 15.22
C PHE A 133 2.94 -9.99 16.18
N VAL A 134 1.98 -10.18 17.10
CA VAL A 134 1.81 -11.45 17.82
C VAL A 134 0.65 -12.19 17.17
N CYS A 135 0.87 -13.44 16.81
CA CYS A 135 -0.11 -14.29 16.18
C CYS A 135 -0.56 -15.39 17.14
N THR A 136 -1.86 -15.55 17.30
CA THR A 136 -2.47 -16.65 18.06
C THR A 136 -3.22 -17.55 17.08
N ASN A 137 -2.94 -18.84 17.13
CA ASN A 137 -3.63 -19.86 16.33
C ASN A 137 -4.81 -20.49 17.10
N ALA A 138 -5.54 -21.40 16.46
CA ALA A 138 -6.69 -22.10 17.05
C ALA A 138 -6.38 -22.88 18.32
N SER A 139 -5.12 -23.32 18.52
CA SER A 139 -4.70 -24.01 19.74
C SER A 139 -4.37 -23.05 20.89
N GLY A 140 -4.48 -21.73 20.68
CA GLY A 140 -4.10 -20.70 21.64
C GLY A 140 -2.58 -20.51 21.75
N THR A 141 -1.80 -21.07 20.83
CA THR A 141 -0.35 -20.93 20.82
C THR A 141 0.02 -19.61 20.18
N GLN A 142 0.80 -18.81 20.93
CA GLN A 142 1.28 -17.51 20.48
C GLN A 142 2.68 -17.63 19.87
N HIS A 143 2.92 -16.88 18.80
CA HIS A 143 4.24 -16.69 18.23
C HIS A 143 4.38 -15.28 17.64
N HIS A 144 5.61 -14.77 17.63
CA HIS A 144 5.92 -13.46 17.06
C HIS A 144 6.13 -13.59 15.54
N ILE A 145 5.54 -12.65 14.81
CA ILE A 145 5.74 -12.50 13.36
C ILE A 145 6.44 -11.16 13.13
N LYS A 146 7.62 -11.23 12.50
CA LYS A 146 8.36 -10.08 11.97
C LYS A 146 8.34 -10.16 10.45
N MET A 147 7.82 -9.13 9.79
CA MET A 147 7.87 -9.01 8.34
C MET A 147 9.12 -8.27 7.89
N ARG A 148 9.53 -8.50 6.63
CA ARG A 148 10.68 -7.81 6.05
C ARG A 148 10.39 -6.33 5.80
N SER A 149 9.20 -6.03 5.31
CA SER A 149 8.73 -4.67 5.06
C SER A 149 7.20 -4.61 5.18
N GLY A 150 6.66 -3.42 5.37
CA GLY A 150 5.23 -3.21 5.45
C GLY A 150 4.88 -1.72 5.36
N TYR A 151 3.68 -1.46 4.89
CA TYR A 151 3.07 -0.13 4.92
C TYR A 151 1.75 -0.21 5.70
N MET A 152 1.46 0.79 6.51
CA MET A 152 0.20 0.85 7.25
C MET A 152 -0.41 2.25 7.15
N GLN A 153 -1.71 2.28 6.88
CA GLN A 153 -2.52 3.49 6.85
C GLN A 153 -3.80 3.27 7.64
N CYS A 154 -4.16 4.21 8.52
CA CYS A 154 -5.42 4.13 9.26
C CYS A 154 -6.39 5.22 8.82
N LEU A 155 -7.64 4.83 8.66
CA LEU A 155 -8.75 5.64 8.22
C LEU A 155 -9.73 5.80 9.39
N SER A 156 -9.88 7.02 9.86
CA SER A 156 -10.86 7.41 10.89
C SER A 156 -12.19 7.86 10.29
N TYR A 157 -12.46 7.48 9.04
CA TYR A 157 -13.63 7.82 8.27
C TYR A 157 -14.04 6.65 7.37
N LYS A 158 -15.29 6.70 6.90
CA LYS A 158 -15.89 5.69 6.03
C LYS A 158 -15.23 5.68 4.66
N SER A 159 -15.00 4.49 4.11
CA SER A 159 -14.40 4.30 2.80
C SER A 159 -15.22 3.31 2.00
N ASP A 160 -15.76 3.74 0.86
CA ASP A 160 -16.58 2.89 -0.02
C ASP A 160 -15.77 1.67 -0.50
N MET A 161 -14.46 1.84 -0.76
CA MET A 161 -13.55 0.74 -1.10
C MET A 161 -13.52 -0.33 0.01
N VAL A 162 -13.42 0.11 1.27
CA VAL A 162 -13.38 -0.81 2.41
C VAL A 162 -14.72 -1.50 2.57
N ASP A 163 -15.82 -0.75 2.47
CA ASP A 163 -17.16 -1.30 2.64
C ASP A 163 -17.45 -2.36 1.55
N GLU A 164 -17.00 -2.16 0.31
CA GLU A 164 -17.06 -3.16 -0.77
C GLU A 164 -16.19 -4.39 -0.46
N LEU A 165 -14.97 -4.21 0.02
CA LEU A 165 -14.08 -5.32 0.40
C LEU A 165 -14.63 -6.14 1.58
N LEU A 166 -15.27 -5.48 2.54
CA LEU A 166 -15.92 -6.14 3.68
C LEU A 166 -17.13 -6.97 3.22
N ALA A 167 -17.98 -6.38 2.36
CA ALA A 167 -19.13 -7.06 1.79
C ALA A 167 -18.75 -8.27 0.91
N ALA A 168 -17.66 -8.15 0.16
CA ALA A 168 -17.11 -9.27 -0.63
C ALA A 168 -16.60 -10.40 0.28
N CYS A 169 -15.93 -10.06 1.38
CA CYS A 169 -15.29 -11.03 2.26
C CYS A 169 -16.28 -11.80 3.15
N SER A 170 -17.38 -11.17 3.58
CA SER A 170 -18.48 -11.85 4.28
C SER A 170 -19.78 -11.08 4.20
N SER A 171 -20.88 -11.80 3.95
CA SER A 171 -22.24 -11.24 3.93
C SER A 171 -22.65 -10.57 5.26
N ASP A 172 -22.01 -10.95 6.36
CA ASP A 172 -22.33 -10.44 7.68
C ASP A 172 -21.66 -9.08 7.96
N MET A 173 -20.74 -8.64 7.08
CA MET A 173 -19.95 -7.41 7.22
C MET A 173 -20.41 -6.29 6.27
N ASN A 174 -21.69 -6.26 5.90
CA ASN A 174 -22.28 -5.24 5.01
C ASN A 174 -22.47 -3.85 5.67
N LYS A 175 -21.82 -3.59 6.80
CA LYS A 175 -21.93 -2.32 7.52
C LYS A 175 -20.68 -1.50 7.32
N SER A 176 -20.89 -0.19 7.22
CA SER A 176 -19.81 0.75 7.06
C SER A 176 -18.93 0.81 8.31
N SER A 177 -17.63 0.75 8.11
CA SER A 177 -16.63 0.83 9.18
C SER A 177 -16.48 2.25 9.74
N ASN A 178 -16.33 2.39 11.05
CA ASN A 178 -15.98 3.67 11.67
C ASN A 178 -14.47 3.91 11.71
N PHE A 179 -13.69 2.83 11.78
CA PHE A 179 -12.24 2.86 11.77
C PHE A 179 -11.70 1.66 11.01
N THR A 180 -10.80 1.91 10.06
CA THR A 180 -10.14 0.85 9.31
C THR A 180 -8.63 1.06 9.27
N ALA A 181 -7.88 0.03 9.61
CA ALA A 181 -6.46 -0.05 9.34
C ALA A 181 -6.20 -0.86 8.06
N LEU A 182 -5.47 -0.29 7.12
CA LEU A 182 -4.99 -0.93 5.90
C LEU A 182 -3.51 -1.23 6.08
N HIS A 183 -3.14 -2.50 5.98
CA HIS A 183 -1.78 -2.98 6.10
C HIS A 183 -1.37 -3.70 4.82
N TYR A 184 -0.23 -3.34 4.25
CA TYR A 184 0.28 -3.93 3.03
C TYR A 184 1.59 -4.64 3.38
N ALA A 185 1.57 -5.97 3.36
CA ALA A 185 2.72 -6.77 3.75
C ALA A 185 3.75 -6.87 2.62
N ASN A 186 5.04 -6.90 2.97
CA ASN A 186 6.14 -7.11 2.03
C ASN A 186 6.14 -6.13 0.84
N VAL A 187 5.62 -4.91 1.03
CA VAL A 187 5.71 -3.86 0.02
C VAL A 187 7.18 -3.58 -0.22
N LEU A 188 7.66 -3.93 -1.40
CA LEU A 188 8.96 -3.49 -1.87
C LEU A 188 8.86 -1.97 -2.09
N SER A 189 9.86 -1.23 -1.64
CA SER A 189 10.06 0.20 -1.96
C SER A 189 10.00 0.48 -3.48
N SER A 190 10.09 -0.58 -4.30
CA SER A 190 9.75 -0.59 -5.72
C SER A 190 8.25 -0.50 -6.02
N LEU A 191 7.50 0.38 -5.35
CA LEU A 191 6.52 1.18 -6.07
C LEU A 191 7.31 1.95 -7.11
N ARG A 192 7.67 1.24 -8.19
CA ARG A 192 8.25 1.81 -9.38
C ARG A 192 7.25 2.87 -9.76
N SER A 193 7.68 4.11 -9.56
CA SER A 193 7.25 5.24 -10.34
C SER A 193 7.09 4.77 -11.79
N ASP A 194 5.90 4.32 -12.14
CA ASP A 194 5.44 4.20 -13.52
C ASP A 194 5.19 5.60 -14.10
N CYS A 195 5.79 6.64 -13.52
CA CYS A 195 6.32 7.74 -14.32
C CYS A 195 7.49 7.21 -15.16
N ASN A 196 7.19 6.43 -16.20
CA ASN A 196 8.12 6.19 -17.29
C ASN A 196 8.23 7.49 -18.11
N VAL A 197 8.81 8.53 -17.50
CA VAL A 197 8.98 9.87 -18.09
C VAL A 197 9.78 9.75 -19.40
N HIS A 198 10.67 8.76 -19.49
CA HIS A 198 11.46 8.46 -20.67
C HIS A 198 10.63 7.94 -21.85
N ALA A 199 9.66 7.06 -21.61
CA ALA A 199 8.78 6.55 -22.68
C ALA A 199 7.82 7.62 -23.22
N MET A 200 7.37 8.57 -22.39
CA MET A 200 6.52 9.68 -22.84
C MET A 200 7.30 10.78 -23.55
N ILE A 201 8.46 11.22 -23.04
CA ILE A 201 9.28 12.25 -23.72
C ILE A 201 9.62 11.82 -25.16
N HIS A 202 9.92 10.54 -25.37
CA HIS A 202 10.19 10.01 -26.72
C HIS A 202 8.97 10.07 -27.66
N ARG A 203 7.76 9.80 -27.14
CA ARG A 203 6.52 9.81 -27.93
C ARG A 203 6.09 11.23 -28.31
N TRP A 204 6.30 12.21 -27.43
CA TRP A 204 6.01 13.62 -27.69
C TRP A 204 7.06 14.31 -28.57
N LEU A 205 8.35 13.95 -28.45
CA LEU A 205 9.40 14.38 -29.38
C LEU A 205 9.15 13.85 -30.80
N LEU A 206 8.69 12.60 -30.95
CA LEU A 206 8.32 12.04 -32.25
C LEU A 206 7.13 12.77 -32.89
N LEU A 207 6.12 13.16 -32.10
CA LEU A 207 4.99 13.97 -32.60
C LEU A 207 5.41 15.40 -32.96
N GLY A 208 6.32 16.01 -32.19
CA GLY A 208 6.89 17.32 -32.51
C GLY A 208 7.76 17.31 -33.78
N LEU A 209 8.56 16.26 -33.97
CA LEU A 209 9.36 16.06 -35.19
C LEU A 209 8.49 15.78 -36.41
N ALA A 210 7.42 14.99 -36.29
CA ALA A 210 6.48 14.75 -37.39
C ALA A 210 5.79 16.06 -37.85
N ALA A 211 5.42 16.93 -36.91
CA ALA A 211 4.84 18.23 -37.22
C ALA A 211 5.84 19.18 -37.94
N LEU A 212 7.13 19.10 -37.60
CA LEU A 212 8.20 19.87 -38.25
C LEU A 212 8.50 19.39 -39.68
N VAL A 213 8.45 18.07 -39.95
CA VAL A 213 8.65 17.53 -41.30
C VAL A 213 7.50 17.92 -42.23
N ILE A 214 6.26 17.83 -41.77
CA ILE A 214 5.07 18.19 -42.57
C ILE A 214 5.05 19.70 -42.91
N SER A 215 5.69 20.55 -42.11
CA SER A 215 5.77 21.99 -42.36
C SER A 215 6.95 22.43 -43.23
N PHE A 216 7.80 21.50 -43.69
CA PHE A 216 8.91 21.75 -44.63
C PHE A 216 8.63 21.28 -46.07
N GLU A 217 7.60 20.47 -46.29
CA GLU A 217 7.20 19.96 -47.62
C GLU A 217 6.07 20.77 -48.29
N TYR A 218 5.62 21.87 -47.69
CA TYR A 218 4.60 22.79 -48.24
C TYR A 218 5.02 24.26 -48.18
#